data_AF-A0A352VPL6-F1
#
_entry.id   AF-A0A352VPL6-F1
#
_cell.length_a   1.000
_cell.length_b   1.000
_cell.length_c   1.000
_cell.angle_alpha   90.00
_cell.angle_beta   90.00
_cell.angle_gamma   90.00
#
_symmetry.space_group_name_H-M   'P 1'
#
loop_
_entity.id
_entity.type
_entity.pdbx_description
1 polymer ?
#
loop_
_entity_poly.entity_id
_entity_poly.type
_entity_poly.pdbx_seq_one_letter_code
_entity_poly.pdbx_strand_id
1 'polypeptide(L)'
;MAAGASTCSAVAIGGLLAATLLLAAASTVDAQVIFHSPQSANLPTAETLPKGQWLFEISHRFFPPVSDGADALWGFDGPVINRLGLAYAASDRVMLGVLRSNLDDNLELNAKARVF
;
A
#
# COMPACT_ATOMS: atom_id res chain seq x y z
N MET A 1 -45.04 59.25 18.43
CA MET A 1 -43.62 59.61 18.64
C MET A 1 -42.88 58.31 18.96
N ALA A 2 -41.88 57.97 18.15
CA ALA A 2 -41.26 56.65 18.07
C ALA A 2 -40.29 56.38 19.23
N ALA A 3 -40.18 55.12 19.65
CA ALA A 3 -39.02 54.58 20.35
C ALA A 3 -38.91 53.08 20.02
N GLY A 4 -37.99 52.75 19.11
CA GLY A 4 -37.55 51.38 18.86
C GLY A 4 -36.31 51.06 19.69
N ALA A 5 -36.21 49.81 20.13
CA ALA A 5 -34.97 49.14 20.52
C ALA A 5 -35.26 47.62 20.39
N SER A 6 -34.77 46.97 19.34
CA SER A 6 -33.44 46.35 19.29
C SER A 6 -33.33 45.17 20.25
N THR A 7 -33.67 43.97 19.76
CA THR A 7 -33.16 42.72 20.34
C THR A 7 -32.79 41.70 19.26
N CYS A 8 -31.49 41.39 19.28
CA CYS A 8 -30.91 40.06 19.10
C CYS A 8 -30.78 39.46 17.69
N SER A 9 -29.81 39.98 16.92
CA SER A 9 -29.06 39.22 15.89
C SER A 9 -27.99 38.29 16.49
N ALA A 10 -28.21 37.68 17.66
CA ALA A 10 -27.19 36.89 18.35
C ALA A 10 -27.22 35.37 18.02
N VAL A 11 -28.23 34.89 17.29
CA VAL A 11 -28.42 33.44 17.06
C VAL A 11 -27.71 32.93 15.78
N ALA A 12 -27.35 33.82 14.86
CA ALA A 12 -26.81 33.41 13.55
C ALA A 12 -25.31 33.06 13.54
N ILE A 13 -24.54 33.49 14.55
CA ILE A 13 -23.06 33.36 14.53
C ILE A 13 -22.60 32.01 15.08
N GLY A 14 -23.29 31.44 16.08
CA GLY A 14 -22.91 30.16 16.69
C GLY A 14 -23.17 28.93 15.79
N GLY A 15 -24.25 28.94 15.01
CA GLY A 15 -24.59 27.85 14.09
C GLY A 15 -23.65 27.76 12.89
N LEU A 16 -23.13 28.91 12.42
CA LEU A 16 -22.24 28.95 11.26
C LEU A 16 -20.87 28.37 11.59
N LEU A 17 -20.32 28.67 12.79
CA LEU A 17 -19.03 28.10 13.24
C LEU A 17 -19.10 26.58 13.44
N ALA A 18 -20.17 26.05 14.01
CA ALA A 18 -20.36 24.61 14.19
C ALA A 18 -20.51 23.87 12.85
N ALA A 19 -21.22 24.47 11.89
CA ALA A 19 -21.37 23.90 10.55
C ALA A 19 -20.05 23.93 9.74
N THR A 20 -19.23 24.98 9.87
CA THR A 20 -17.90 25.03 9.26
C THR A 20 -16.89 24.09 9.91
N LEU A 21 -17.01 23.81 11.22
CA LEU A 21 -16.11 22.88 11.92
C LEU A 21 -16.43 21.42 11.60
N LEU A 22 -17.71 21.08 11.35
CA LEU A 22 -18.14 19.74 10.93
C LEU A 22 -17.74 19.42 9.47
N LEU A 23 -17.65 20.43 8.60
CA LEU A 23 -17.29 20.24 7.19
C LEU A 23 -15.78 20.12 6.96
N ALA A 24 -14.96 20.42 7.97
CA ALA A 24 -13.51 20.29 7.96
C ALA A 24 -13.00 18.90 8.42
N ALA A 25 -13.89 17.89 8.49
CA ALA A 25 -13.46 16.50 8.45
C ALA A 25 -12.94 16.19 7.04
N ALA A 26 -11.79 16.79 6.72
CA ALA A 26 -11.05 16.50 5.51
C ALA A 26 -10.75 15.01 5.54
N SER A 27 -11.41 14.28 4.63
CA SER A 27 -10.96 12.96 4.22
C SER A 27 -9.52 13.11 3.78
N THR A 28 -8.56 12.73 4.64
CA THR A 28 -7.18 12.54 4.21
C THR A 28 -7.24 11.35 3.26
N VAL A 29 -7.39 11.63 1.97
CA VAL A 29 -7.11 10.66 0.93
C VAL A 29 -5.63 10.35 1.11
N ASP A 30 -5.35 9.25 1.81
CA ASP A 30 -3.99 8.76 1.98
C ASP A 30 -3.37 8.72 0.59
N ALA A 31 -2.18 9.32 0.43
CA ALA A 31 -1.51 9.33 -0.85
C ALA A 31 -1.30 7.86 -1.25
N GLN A 32 -2.11 7.37 -2.20
CA GLN A 32 -2.07 5.97 -2.56
C GLN A 32 -0.71 5.68 -3.18
N VAL A 33 0.16 5.03 -2.42
CA VAL A 33 1.47 4.61 -2.90
C VAL A 33 1.23 3.46 -3.87
N ILE A 34 1.18 3.78 -5.17
CA ILE A 34 0.78 2.83 -6.22
C ILE A 34 1.82 1.72 -6.40
N PHE A 35 3.09 1.98 -6.07
CA PHE A 35 4.17 0.99 -6.13
C PHE A 35 5.00 1.00 -4.86
N HIS A 36 4.64 0.13 -3.93
CA HIS A 36 5.38 -0.13 -2.71
C HIS A 36 5.53 -1.63 -2.54
N SER A 37 6.68 -2.16 -2.95
CA SER A 37 6.95 -3.59 -2.88
C SER A 37 7.79 -3.92 -1.65
N PRO A 38 7.40 -4.92 -0.82
CA PRO A 38 8.24 -5.40 0.27
C PRO A 38 9.45 -6.22 -0.22
N GLN A 39 9.56 -6.46 -1.53
CA GLN A 39 10.61 -7.26 -2.16
C GLN A 39 11.14 -6.58 -3.43
N SER A 40 12.45 -6.68 -3.66
CA SER A 40 13.09 -6.26 -4.90
C SER A 40 14.09 -7.32 -5.33
N ALA A 41 13.96 -7.80 -6.56
CA ALA A 41 14.65 -8.98 -7.09
C ALA A 41 14.44 -10.22 -6.19
N ASN A 42 15.34 -10.46 -5.23
CA ASN A 42 15.32 -11.57 -4.26
C ASN A 42 15.49 -11.11 -2.80
N LEU A 43 15.56 -9.80 -2.57
CA LEU A 43 15.90 -9.26 -1.26
C LEU A 43 14.72 -8.45 -0.71
N PRO A 44 14.51 -8.49 0.61
CA PRO A 44 13.53 -7.62 1.24
C PRO A 44 13.97 -6.16 1.10
N THR A 45 13.02 -5.30 0.72
CA THR A 45 13.19 -3.84 0.78
C THR A 45 13.04 -3.35 2.23
N ALA A 46 13.22 -2.05 2.49
CA ALA A 46 12.88 -1.47 3.80
C ALA A 46 11.37 -1.35 4.05
N GLU A 47 10.55 -1.66 3.05
CA GLU A 47 9.13 -1.35 3.02
C GLU A 47 8.24 -2.42 3.66
N THR A 48 7.23 -2.00 4.41
CA THR A 48 6.25 -2.88 5.08
C THR A 48 4.85 -2.33 4.91
N LEU A 49 3.88 -3.22 4.90
CA LEU A 49 2.48 -2.81 4.81
C LEU A 49 1.99 -2.26 6.17
N PRO A 50 1.02 -1.33 6.15
CA PRO A 50 0.29 -0.96 7.36
C PRO A 50 -0.40 -2.16 8.01
N LYS A 51 -0.51 -2.14 9.33
CA LYS A 51 -1.10 -3.21 10.14
C LYS A 51 -2.48 -3.61 9.60
N GLY A 52 -2.70 -4.91 9.50
CA GLY A 52 -3.97 -5.49 9.08
C GLY A 52 -4.14 -5.60 7.56
N GLN A 53 -3.22 -5.06 6.77
CA GLN A 53 -3.28 -5.18 5.32
C GLN A 53 -2.73 -6.53 4.83
N TRP A 54 -3.21 -6.90 3.64
CA TRP A 54 -2.78 -8.08 2.90
C TRP A 54 -2.05 -7.66 1.63
N LEU A 55 -1.06 -8.46 1.24
CA LEU A 55 -0.41 -8.37 -0.06
C LEU A 55 -0.46 -9.72 -0.75
N PHE A 56 -0.99 -9.70 -1.96
CA PHE A 56 -0.85 -10.78 -2.90
C PHE A 56 0.23 -10.42 -3.91
N GLU A 57 1.24 -11.27 -4.04
CA GLU A 57 2.41 -11.04 -4.89
C GLU A 57 2.49 -12.11 -5.98
N ILE A 58 2.73 -11.67 -7.21
CA ILE A 58 3.07 -12.52 -8.35
C ILE A 58 4.43 -12.04 -8.87
N SER A 59 5.46 -12.87 -8.75
CA SER A 59 6.80 -12.59 -9.27
C SER A 59 7.11 -13.54 -10.42
N HIS A 60 7.51 -12.97 -11.56
CA HIS A 60 8.00 -13.71 -12.73
C HIS A 60 9.50 -13.42 -12.87
N ARG A 61 10.32 -14.47 -12.83
CA ARG A 61 11.75 -14.36 -13.14
C ARG A 61 12.05 -15.11 -14.43
N PHE A 62 12.51 -14.35 -15.41
CA PHE A 62 13.01 -14.88 -16.67
C PHE A 62 14.35 -15.55 -16.44
N PHE A 63 14.48 -16.79 -16.91
CA PHE A 63 15.73 -17.54 -16.83
C PHE A 63 16.79 -17.05 -17.82
N PRO A 64 16.47 -16.73 -19.09
CA PRO A 64 17.49 -16.29 -20.02
C PRO A 64 18.05 -14.91 -19.65
N PRO A 65 19.36 -14.69 -19.80
CA PRO A 65 19.96 -13.40 -19.51
C PRO A 65 19.60 -12.35 -20.57
N VAL A 66 19.58 -11.10 -20.14
CA VAL A 66 19.36 -9.93 -21.02
C VAL A 66 20.37 -9.87 -22.18
N SER A 67 21.56 -10.46 -22.01
CA SER A 67 22.61 -10.54 -23.02
C SER A 67 22.25 -11.37 -24.26
N ASP A 68 21.17 -12.18 -24.21
CA ASP A 68 20.71 -12.97 -25.35
C ASP A 68 20.10 -12.10 -26.47
N GLY A 69 19.88 -10.81 -26.19
CA GLY A 69 19.58 -9.81 -27.21
C GLY A 69 18.15 -9.87 -27.74
N ALA A 70 17.91 -9.12 -28.83
CA ALA A 70 16.57 -8.89 -29.36
C ALA A 70 15.90 -10.17 -29.90
N ASP A 71 16.67 -11.14 -30.41
CA ASP A 71 16.15 -12.41 -30.95
C ASP A 71 15.48 -13.27 -29.87
N ALA A 72 15.89 -13.12 -28.60
CA ALA A 72 15.27 -13.74 -27.43
C ALA A 72 14.41 -12.75 -26.62
N LEU A 73 14.06 -11.59 -27.21
CA LEU A 73 13.38 -10.48 -26.54
C LEU A 73 14.04 -10.13 -25.19
N TRP A 74 15.37 -10.06 -25.13
CA TRP A 74 16.15 -9.82 -23.90
C TRP A 74 15.81 -10.78 -22.74
N GLY A 75 15.41 -12.00 -23.08
CA GLY A 75 15.02 -13.05 -22.15
C GLY A 75 13.54 -13.04 -21.74
N PHE A 76 12.75 -12.03 -22.15
CA PHE A 76 11.32 -11.96 -21.81
C PHE A 76 10.46 -13.04 -22.47
N ASP A 77 10.93 -13.63 -23.56
CA ASP A 77 10.25 -14.75 -24.24
C ASP A 77 10.71 -16.13 -23.73
N GLY A 78 11.49 -16.15 -22.66
CA GLY A 78 12.05 -17.36 -22.07
C GLY A 78 11.16 -18.07 -21.04
N PRO A 79 11.57 -19.26 -20.59
CA PRO A 79 10.94 -19.92 -19.45
C PRO A 79 11.05 -19.06 -18.17
N VAL A 80 10.00 -19.11 -17.36
CA VAL A 80 9.86 -18.30 -16.15
C VAL A 80 9.74 -19.14 -14.89
N ILE A 81 10.42 -18.68 -13.83
CA ILE A 81 10.16 -19.12 -12.46
C ILE A 81 9.10 -18.20 -11.87
N ASN A 82 7.97 -18.78 -11.49
CA ASN A 82 6.84 -18.10 -10.92
C ASN A 82 6.83 -18.28 -9.41
N ARG A 83 6.77 -17.18 -8.69
CA ARG A 83 6.54 -17.16 -7.26
C ARG A 83 5.22 -16.46 -6.96
N LEU A 84 4.34 -17.17 -6.26
CA LEU A 84 3.08 -16.64 -5.73
C LEU A 84 3.23 -16.48 -4.23
N GLY A 85 2.89 -15.30 -3.71
CA GLY A 85 2.98 -15.00 -2.28
C GLY A 85 1.70 -14.41 -1.75
N LEU A 86 1.34 -14.78 -0.52
CA LEU A 86 0.33 -14.10 0.27
C LEU A 86 0.94 -13.71 1.61
N ALA A 87 0.89 -12.42 1.93
CA ALA A 87 1.44 -11.87 3.17
C ALA A 87 0.41 -11.03 3.91
N TYR A 88 0.51 -11.04 5.23
CA TYR A 88 -0.29 -10.24 6.16
C TYR A 88 0.61 -9.39 7.06
N ALA A 89 0.20 -8.16 7.30
CA ALA A 89 0.88 -7.23 8.19
C ALA A 89 0.39 -7.38 9.64
N ALA A 90 1.13 -8.15 10.45
CA ALA A 90 0.83 -8.30 11.88
C ALA A 90 1.01 -6.97 12.65
N SER A 91 1.90 -6.11 12.17
CA SER A 91 2.08 -4.72 12.61
C SER A 91 2.63 -3.87 11.47
N ASP A 92 2.76 -2.55 11.66
CA ASP A 92 3.40 -1.66 10.69
C ASP A 92 4.89 -1.96 10.48
N ARG A 93 5.48 -2.92 11.23
CA ARG A 93 6.89 -3.32 11.13
C ARG A 93 7.08 -4.80 10.87
N VAL A 94 6.06 -5.63 11.04
CA VAL A 94 6.17 -7.10 10.96
C VAL A 94 5.15 -7.64 9.97
N MET A 95 5.65 -8.41 9.02
CA MET A 95 4.85 -9.13 8.03
C MET A 95 5.12 -10.62 8.13
N LEU A 96 4.08 -11.42 7.95
CA LEU A 96 4.14 -12.87 7.90
C LEU A 96 3.48 -13.33 6.60
N GLY A 97 3.97 -14.40 6.00
CA GLY A 97 3.42 -14.87 4.74
C GLY A 97 3.77 -16.30 4.39
N VAL A 98 3.15 -16.75 3.31
CA VAL A 98 3.35 -18.04 2.67
C VAL A 98 3.60 -17.79 1.19
N LEU A 99 4.54 -18.54 0.62
CA LEU A 99 4.88 -18.43 -0.79
C LEU A 99 4.96 -19.82 -1.41
N ARG A 100 4.57 -19.92 -2.68
CA ARG A 100 4.82 -21.08 -3.51
C ARG A 100 5.67 -20.67 -4.70
N SER A 101 6.73 -21.44 -4.97
CA SER A 101 7.53 -21.33 -6.17
C SER A 101 7.30 -22.54 -7.06
N ASN A 102 7.30 -22.35 -8.39
CA ASN A 102 7.39 -23.49 -9.31
C ASN A 102 8.84 -24.00 -9.48
N LEU A 103 9.84 -23.28 -8.93
CA LEU A 103 11.18 -23.81 -8.78
C LEU A 103 11.14 -24.89 -7.70
N ASP A 104 11.28 -26.15 -8.12
CA ASP A 104 11.19 -27.35 -7.30
C ASP A 104 9.85 -27.54 -6.55
N ASP A 105 8.79 -26.85 -6.99
CA ASP A 105 7.46 -26.90 -6.37
C ASP A 105 7.43 -26.57 -4.86
N ASN A 106 8.38 -25.75 -4.40
CA ASN A 106 8.53 -25.45 -2.98
C ASN A 106 7.40 -24.58 -2.42
N LEU A 107 7.03 -24.90 -1.17
CA LEU A 107 6.17 -24.09 -0.32
C LEU A 107 6.99 -23.53 0.84
N GLU A 108 7.00 -22.22 1.00
CA GLU A 108 7.83 -21.49 1.95
C GLU A 108 6.99 -20.67 2.93
N LEU A 109 7.44 -20.61 4.18
CA LEU A 109 6.96 -19.64 5.17
C LEU A 109 7.92 -18.46 5.20
N ASN A 110 7.37 -17.25 5.28
CA ASN A 110 8.15 -16.02 5.29
C ASN A 110 7.77 -15.12 6.46
N ALA A 111 8.78 -14.46 7.02
CA ALA A 111 8.61 -13.40 7.99
C ALA A 111 9.57 -12.25 7.67
N LYS A 112 9.08 -11.01 7.80
CA LYS A 112 9.87 -9.80 7.60
C LYS A 112 9.66 -8.87 8.78
N ALA A 113 10.74 -8.30 9.31
CA ALA A 113 10.71 -7.32 10.39
C ALA A 113 11.58 -6.10 10.04
N ARG A 114 11.03 -4.89 10.19
CA ARG A 114 11.78 -3.63 10.09
C ARG A 114 12.37 -3.27 11.45
N VAL A 115 13.69 -3.35 11.57
CA VAL A 115 14.40 -3.23 12.86
C VAL A 115 14.79 -1.79 13.22
N PHE A 116 14.99 -0.92 12.24
CA PHE A 116 15.31 0.50 12.43
C PHE A 116 14.20 1.35 11.86
#